data_AF-A0A950SRI6-F1
#
_entry.id   AF-A0A950SRI6-F1
#
_cell.length_a   1.000
_cell.length_b   1.000
_cell.length_c   1.000
_cell.angle_alpha   90.00
_cell.angle_beta   90.00
_cell.angle_gamma   90.00
#
_symmetry.space_group_name_H-M   'P 1'
#
loop_
_entity.id
_entity.type
_entity.pdbx_description
1 polymer ?
#
loop_
_entity_poly.entity_id
_entity_poly.type
_entity_poly.pdbx_seq_one_letter_code
_entity_poly.pdbx_strand_id
1 'polypeptide(L)'
;MPLSIVKEENGCVSVSSPYHPDFPPRARSLGGVWDTARRVWVFDAGDEDRVRSLCREIYGTDGQECRSAGAAPLPDAVKTSRSEFAEAASAVPHYYGHRRRLRERMIAAGPESLPDYELLEMLLFAANPKADVKPTAKALLAQFGCFGQVLSADPGALSEAGLGLAGIAAIKSVREAALRLMRHELRQRPIVNSWDKLIDYCNACVAHNQVEEFHILFLDRKNVLIKHERQQRGTIDHTPVYPREVVKRALDLGASALILVHNHPSGDPTPSKADIAVTNDIKKAAAPLGVTLHDHIIIGRHGHTSLRDLGEI
;
A
#
# COMPACT_ATOMS: atom_id res chain seq x y z
N MET A 1 9.04 21.52 -15.67
CA MET A 1 9.60 22.48 -16.64
C MET A 1 8.79 23.75 -16.54
N PRO A 2 9.40 24.93 -16.34
CA PRO A 2 8.66 26.19 -16.41
C PRO A 2 8.07 26.38 -17.81
N LEU A 3 6.98 27.13 -17.90
CA LEU A 3 6.43 27.52 -19.19
C LEU A 3 7.47 28.39 -19.93
N SER A 4 7.81 28.01 -21.14
CA SER A 4 8.72 28.72 -22.03
C SER A 4 8.16 28.65 -23.45
N ILE A 5 8.02 29.81 -24.07
CA ILE A 5 7.56 29.98 -25.44
C ILE A 5 8.72 30.59 -26.23
N VAL A 6 9.27 29.84 -27.18
CA VAL A 6 10.44 30.24 -27.97
C VAL A 6 10.04 30.33 -29.42
N LYS A 7 10.29 31.49 -30.03
CA LYS A 7 10.23 31.65 -31.48
C LYS A 7 11.53 31.14 -32.08
N GLU A 8 11.44 30.13 -32.93
CA GLU A 8 12.58 29.51 -33.60
C GLU A 8 13.02 30.33 -34.82
N GLU A 9 14.26 30.11 -35.27
CA GLU A 9 14.84 30.86 -36.41
C GLU A 9 14.09 30.64 -37.72
N ASN A 10 13.40 29.51 -37.86
CA ASN A 10 12.52 29.19 -39.00
C ASN A 10 11.12 29.83 -38.90
N GLY A 11 10.88 30.63 -37.87
CA GLY A 11 9.62 31.31 -37.60
C GLY A 11 8.64 30.51 -36.74
N CYS A 12 8.79 29.18 -36.61
CA CYS A 12 7.93 28.33 -35.78
C CYS A 12 7.96 28.73 -34.31
N VAL A 13 6.92 28.37 -33.57
CA VAL A 13 6.83 28.63 -32.13
C VAL A 13 6.90 27.31 -31.39
N SER A 14 7.84 27.18 -30.46
CA SER A 14 7.92 26.02 -29.57
C SER A 14 7.50 26.37 -28.16
N VAL A 15 6.73 25.47 -27.54
CA VAL A 15 6.25 25.59 -26.17
C VAL A 15 6.73 24.41 -25.35
N SER A 16 7.54 24.71 -24.34
CA SER A 16 7.82 23.82 -23.21
C SER A 16 6.95 24.26 -22.05
N SER A 17 6.13 23.37 -21.49
CA SER A 17 5.26 23.71 -20.37
C SER A 17 5.17 22.58 -19.33
N PRO A 18 4.77 22.86 -18.09
CA PRO A 18 4.27 21.82 -17.20
C PRO A 18 3.08 21.10 -17.84
N TYR A 19 2.95 19.79 -17.59
CA TYR A 19 1.80 19.05 -18.11
C TYR A 19 0.51 19.60 -17.51
N HIS A 20 -0.40 20.04 -18.38
CA HIS A 20 -1.78 20.39 -18.03
C HIS A 20 -2.73 19.54 -18.90
N PRO A 21 -3.76 18.90 -18.33
CA PRO A 21 -4.62 17.97 -19.09
C PRO A 21 -5.31 18.62 -20.29
N ASP A 22 -5.64 19.91 -20.21
CA ASP A 22 -6.30 20.64 -21.30
C ASP A 22 -5.35 21.18 -22.37
N PHE A 23 -4.04 21.13 -22.15
CA PHE A 23 -3.07 21.70 -23.10
C PHE A 23 -2.87 20.81 -24.33
N PRO A 24 -2.59 19.49 -24.24
CA PRO A 24 -2.44 18.63 -25.43
C PRO A 24 -3.62 18.63 -26.42
N PRO A 25 -4.90 18.51 -26.01
CA PRO A 25 -5.99 18.53 -26.97
C PRO A 25 -6.14 19.89 -27.65
N ARG A 26 -5.95 20.99 -26.91
CA ARG A 26 -6.08 22.35 -27.46
C ARG A 26 -4.88 22.78 -28.30
N ALA A 27 -3.69 22.33 -27.94
CA ALA A 27 -2.48 22.48 -28.75
C ALA A 27 -2.65 21.78 -30.11
N ARG A 28 -3.20 20.56 -30.15
CA ARG A 28 -3.52 19.87 -31.40
C ARG A 28 -4.58 20.60 -32.22
N SER A 29 -5.62 21.14 -31.57
CA SER A 29 -6.66 21.93 -32.27
C SER A 29 -6.12 23.23 -32.88
N LEU A 30 -5.03 23.78 -32.32
CA LEU A 30 -4.30 24.92 -32.88
C LEU A 30 -3.25 24.51 -33.94
N GLY A 31 -3.21 23.24 -34.36
CA GLY A 31 -2.23 22.76 -35.34
C GLY A 31 -0.87 22.37 -34.75
N GLY A 32 -0.72 22.38 -33.43
CA GLY A 32 0.53 22.03 -32.75
C GLY A 32 0.89 20.55 -32.89
N VAL A 33 2.18 20.27 -33.08
CA VAL A 33 2.75 18.92 -33.15
C VAL A 33 3.70 18.69 -31.98
N TRP A 34 3.60 17.52 -31.36
CA TRP A 34 4.51 17.15 -30.27
C TRP A 34 5.84 16.63 -30.81
N ASP A 35 6.93 17.37 -30.56
CA ASP A 35 8.29 16.90 -30.80
C ASP A 35 8.74 16.03 -29.62
N THR A 36 8.87 14.73 -29.87
CA THR A 36 9.24 13.75 -28.83
C THR A 36 10.70 13.86 -28.40
N ALA A 37 11.59 14.28 -29.31
CA ALA A 37 13.02 14.39 -29.03
C ALA A 37 13.32 15.61 -28.15
N ARG A 38 12.69 16.75 -28.47
CA ARG A 38 12.86 18.01 -27.74
C ARG A 38 11.88 18.16 -26.58
N ARG A 39 10.84 17.33 -26.52
CA ARG A 39 9.76 17.35 -25.53
C ARG A 39 9.06 18.71 -25.47
N VAL A 40 8.78 19.28 -26.63
CA VAL A 40 8.08 20.57 -26.80
C VAL A 40 6.94 20.41 -27.80
N TRP A 41 5.94 21.28 -27.68
CA TRP A 41 4.95 21.46 -28.74
C TRP A 41 5.47 22.47 -29.74
N VAL A 42 5.40 22.16 -31.03
CA VAL A 42 5.84 23.05 -32.12
C VAL A 42 4.61 23.47 -32.92
N PHE A 43 4.52 24.75 -33.23
CA PHE A 43 3.43 25.41 -33.96
C PHE A 43 4.00 26.21 -35.13
N ASP A 44 3.18 26.49 -36.13
CA ASP A 44 3.58 27.24 -37.32
C ASP A 44 3.84 28.72 -37.00
N ALA A 45 4.57 29.40 -37.89
CA ALA A 45 5.05 30.77 -37.66
C ALA A 45 3.96 31.83 -37.48
N GLY A 46 2.72 31.53 -37.87
CA GLY A 46 1.56 32.42 -37.74
C GLY A 46 0.76 32.25 -36.44
N ASP A 47 1.06 31.24 -35.61
CA ASP A 47 0.21 30.89 -34.45
C ASP A 47 0.72 31.47 -33.13
N GLU A 48 1.74 32.33 -33.13
CA GLU A 48 2.37 32.87 -31.92
C GLU A 48 1.38 33.48 -30.93
N ASP A 49 0.50 34.38 -31.39
CA ASP A 49 -0.48 35.05 -30.52
C ASP A 49 -1.54 34.08 -29.97
N ARG A 50 -1.94 33.09 -30.77
CA ARG A 50 -2.90 32.06 -30.37
C ARG A 50 -2.30 31.12 -29.33
N VAL A 51 -1.04 30.75 -29.51
CA VAL A 51 -0.28 29.92 -28.58
C VAL A 51 -0.08 30.66 -27.25
N ARG A 52 0.33 31.94 -27.29
CA ARG A 52 0.46 32.77 -26.08
C ARG A 52 -0.88 32.96 -25.37
N SER A 53 -1.97 33.15 -26.11
CA SER A 53 -3.32 33.23 -25.55
C SER A 53 -3.74 31.93 -24.87
N LEU A 54 -3.50 30.78 -25.52
CA LEU A 54 -3.78 29.47 -24.95
C LEU A 54 -2.96 29.23 -23.67
N CYS A 55 -1.70 29.66 -23.66
CA CYS A 55 -0.85 29.56 -22.49
C CYS A 55 -1.33 30.44 -21.33
N ARG A 56 -1.76 31.69 -21.59
CA ARG A 56 -2.38 32.54 -20.56
C ARG A 56 -3.65 31.93 -19.99
N GLU A 57 -4.49 31.33 -20.83
CA GLU A 57 -5.74 30.72 -20.40
C GLU A 57 -5.50 29.49 -19.50
N ILE A 58 -4.51 28.67 -19.84
CA ILE A 58 -4.26 27.39 -19.15
C ILE A 58 -3.31 27.55 -17.96
N TYR A 59 -2.28 28.38 -18.09
CA TYR A 59 -1.21 28.51 -17.12
C TYR A 59 -1.20 29.86 -16.40
N GLY A 60 -2.11 30.79 -16.75
CA GLY A 60 -2.17 32.13 -16.18
C GLY A 60 -1.06 33.09 -16.65
N THR A 61 -0.17 32.65 -17.55
CA THR A 61 0.96 33.44 -18.07
C THR A 61 1.33 32.98 -19.49
N ASP A 62 1.93 33.85 -20.29
CA ASP A 62 2.54 33.53 -21.60
C ASP A 62 4.06 33.34 -21.53
N GLY A 63 4.62 33.29 -20.32
CA GLY A 63 6.04 33.14 -20.10
C GLY A 63 6.88 34.40 -20.38
N GLN A 64 6.27 35.59 -20.55
CA GLN A 64 7.02 36.85 -20.74
C GLN A 64 7.38 37.59 -19.44
N GLU A 65 6.97 37.14 -18.24
CA GLU A 65 7.45 37.73 -16.99
C GLU A 65 8.86 37.24 -16.62
N CYS A 66 9.85 37.69 -17.40
CA CYS A 66 11.18 38.07 -16.94
C CYS A 66 11.95 38.72 -18.09
N ARG A 67 11.81 40.04 -18.26
CA ARG A 67 12.91 41.01 -18.43
C ARG A 67 12.37 42.45 -18.53
N SER A 68 12.95 43.31 -17.69
CA SER A 68 12.90 44.78 -17.60
C SER A 68 11.60 45.48 -17.20
N ALA A 69 11.45 45.76 -15.90
CA ALA A 69 11.00 47.08 -15.45
C ALA A 69 12.26 47.95 -15.25
N GLY A 70 12.47 48.92 -16.13
CA GLY A 70 13.41 50.02 -15.88
C GLY A 70 12.79 50.97 -14.88
N ALA A 71 13.37 51.05 -13.67
CA ALA A 71 13.05 52.07 -12.69
C ALA A 71 13.86 53.35 -12.98
N ALA A 72 13.21 54.51 -12.86
CA ALA A 72 13.91 55.78 -12.67
C ALA A 72 14.67 55.76 -11.32
N PRO A 73 15.75 56.54 -11.16
CA PRO A 73 16.87 56.20 -10.30
C PRO A 73 16.61 56.50 -8.81
N LEU A 74 17.26 55.74 -7.94
CA LEU A 74 17.35 55.99 -6.50
C LEU A 74 18.80 56.39 -6.11
N PRO A 75 18.96 57.15 -5.01
CA PRO A 75 20.16 57.90 -4.68
C PRO A 75 21.29 57.02 -4.11
N ASP A 76 22.45 57.66 -3.98
CA ASP A 76 23.77 57.07 -3.78
C ASP A 76 23.95 56.08 -2.62
N ALA A 77 24.94 55.21 -2.88
CA ALA A 77 25.30 54.00 -2.18
C ALA A 77 25.59 54.15 -0.68
N VAL A 78 25.00 53.24 0.11
CA VAL A 78 25.58 52.77 1.37
C VAL A 78 25.93 51.30 1.20
N LYS A 79 27.20 50.98 1.39
CA LYS A 79 27.76 49.63 1.33
C LYS A 79 27.31 48.83 2.55
N THR A 80 26.60 47.73 2.34
CA THR A 80 26.49 46.64 3.32
C THR A 80 26.83 45.30 2.67
N SER A 81 27.43 44.44 3.48
CA SER A 81 28.40 43.41 3.11
C SER A 81 27.81 42.10 2.59
N ARG A 82 28.64 41.40 1.82
CA ARG A 82 28.53 40.10 1.12
C ARG A 82 27.96 38.87 1.87
N SER A 83 27.37 38.97 3.06
CA SER A 83 26.97 37.79 3.85
C SER A 83 25.51 37.34 3.70
N GLU A 84 24.64 38.09 2.99
CA GLU A 84 23.20 37.78 2.95
C GLU A 84 22.72 37.03 1.68
N PHE A 85 23.58 36.83 0.67
CA PHE A 85 23.18 36.21 -0.61
C PHE A 85 23.36 34.68 -0.67
N ALA A 86 23.76 34.02 0.41
CA ALA A 86 23.99 32.57 0.40
C ALA A 86 22.72 31.71 0.54
N GLU A 87 21.55 32.29 0.80
CA GLU A 87 20.37 31.51 1.27
C GLU A 87 19.18 31.43 0.28
N ALA A 88 19.34 31.85 -0.97
CA ALA A 88 18.23 31.92 -1.93
C ALA A 88 18.37 31.00 -3.17
N ALA A 89 18.93 29.79 -3.00
CA ALA A 89 19.03 28.79 -4.07
C ALA A 89 18.41 27.44 -3.66
N SER A 90 17.08 27.33 -3.64
CA SER A 90 16.38 26.04 -3.64
C SER A 90 14.88 26.22 -3.90
N ALA A 91 14.43 26.06 -5.14
CA ALA A 91 13.00 25.99 -5.44
C ALA A 91 12.67 24.94 -6.53
N VAL A 92 13.33 23.77 -6.47
CA VAL A 92 12.78 22.55 -7.08
C VAL A 92 11.95 21.85 -6.01
N PRO A 93 10.65 21.58 -6.23
CA PRO A 93 9.84 20.89 -5.25
C PRO A 93 10.47 19.53 -4.86
N HIS A 94 10.55 19.24 -3.57
CA HIS A 94 11.27 18.10 -3.00
C HIS A 94 10.89 16.72 -3.60
N TYR A 95 9.69 16.60 -4.18
CA TYR A 95 9.21 15.37 -4.82
C TYR A 95 9.82 15.08 -6.21
N TYR A 96 10.47 16.06 -6.87
CA TYR A 96 11.04 15.86 -8.21
C TYR A 96 12.26 14.93 -8.14
N GLY A 97 12.24 13.85 -8.92
CA GLY A 97 13.27 12.80 -8.88
C GLY A 97 13.25 11.90 -7.64
N HIS A 98 12.40 12.19 -6.65
CA HIS A 98 12.29 11.42 -5.39
C HIS A 98 12.02 9.94 -5.66
N ARG A 99 11.05 9.63 -6.53
CA ARG A 99 10.72 8.26 -6.93
C ARG A 99 11.92 7.48 -7.48
N ARG A 100 12.75 8.15 -8.30
CA ARG A 100 13.94 7.54 -8.89
C ARG A 100 15.00 7.31 -7.82
N ARG A 101 15.31 8.33 -7.01
CA ARG A 101 16.26 8.23 -5.90
C ARG A 101 15.87 7.15 -4.90
N LEU A 102 14.57 7.01 -4.62
CA LEU A 102 14.06 6.01 -3.68
C LEU A 102 14.23 4.59 -4.22
N ARG A 103 13.92 4.37 -5.52
CA ARG A 103 14.18 3.09 -6.20
C ARG A 103 15.66 2.76 -6.24
N GLU A 104 16.51 3.73 -6.60
CA GLU A 104 17.96 3.55 -6.65
C GLU A 104 18.52 3.19 -5.27
N ARG A 105 18.08 3.88 -4.21
CA ARG A 105 18.47 3.56 -2.83
C ARG A 105 18.00 2.17 -2.40
N MET A 106 16.75 1.80 -2.69
CA MET A 106 16.22 0.48 -2.37
C MET A 106 17.04 -0.64 -3.02
N ILE A 107 17.46 -0.47 -4.28
CA ILE A 107 18.24 -1.47 -5.01
C ILE A 107 19.70 -1.48 -4.57
N ALA A 108 20.31 -0.31 -4.34
CA ALA A 108 21.73 -0.20 -4.00
C ALA A 108 22.03 -0.52 -2.53
N ALA A 109 21.15 -0.12 -1.60
CA ALA A 109 21.35 -0.23 -0.15
C ALA A 109 20.37 -1.21 0.53
N GLY A 110 19.50 -1.87 -0.24
CA GLY A 110 18.50 -2.82 0.27
C GLY A 110 17.22 -2.17 0.78
N PRO A 111 16.09 -2.92 0.83
CA PRO A 111 14.81 -2.45 1.35
C PRO A 111 14.86 -2.03 2.82
N GLU A 112 15.73 -2.65 3.63
CA GLU A 112 15.99 -2.33 5.04
C GLU A 112 16.50 -0.90 5.27
N SER A 113 17.04 -0.25 4.22
CA SER A 113 17.46 1.14 4.28
C SER A 113 16.30 2.14 4.25
N LEU A 114 15.08 1.68 3.94
CA LEU A 114 13.90 2.52 3.83
C LEU A 114 13.07 2.47 5.12
N PRO A 115 12.70 3.61 5.73
CA PRO A 115 11.67 3.65 6.76
C PRO A 115 10.30 3.25 6.19
N ASP A 116 9.41 2.75 7.06
CA ASP A 116 8.08 2.24 6.69
C ASP A 116 7.28 3.16 5.76
N TYR A 117 7.33 4.48 5.98
CA TYR A 117 6.58 5.42 5.14
C TYR A 117 7.14 5.45 3.71
N GLU A 118 8.45 5.34 3.53
CA GLU A 118 9.07 5.29 2.21
C GLU A 118 8.82 3.94 1.52
N LEU A 119 8.76 2.85 2.29
CA LEU A 119 8.36 1.55 1.75
C LEU A 119 6.89 1.58 1.27
N LEU A 120 5.99 2.25 1.99
CA LEU A 120 4.62 2.50 1.53
C LEU A 120 4.59 3.38 0.27
N GLU A 121 5.40 4.43 0.21
CA GLU A 121 5.53 5.24 -1.00
C GLU A 121 5.90 4.37 -2.22
N MET A 122 6.83 3.42 -2.06
CA MET A 122 7.20 2.49 -3.12
C MET A 122 6.01 1.67 -3.64
N LEU A 123 5.15 1.18 -2.75
CA LEU A 123 3.93 0.46 -3.13
C LEU A 123 2.93 1.37 -3.84
N LEU A 124 2.74 2.58 -3.31
CA LEU A 124 1.78 3.55 -3.85
C LEU A 124 2.25 4.17 -5.17
N PHE A 125 3.55 4.19 -5.48
CA PHE A 125 4.03 4.70 -6.76
C PHE A 125 3.47 3.94 -7.96
N ALA A 126 3.27 2.62 -7.82
CA ALA A 126 2.71 1.77 -8.87
C ALA A 126 1.21 2.07 -9.11
N ALA A 127 0.49 2.43 -8.04
CA ALA A 127 -0.93 2.75 -8.10
C ALA A 127 -1.22 4.21 -8.48
N ASN A 128 -0.33 5.14 -8.11
CA ASN A 128 -0.51 6.58 -8.27
C ASN A 128 0.74 7.18 -8.95
N PRO A 129 0.86 7.10 -10.29
CA PRO A 129 2.05 7.53 -11.00
C PRO A 129 2.27 9.05 -11.01
N LYS A 130 1.22 9.85 -10.78
CA LYS A 130 1.24 11.32 -10.95
C LYS A 130 1.08 12.14 -9.66
N ALA A 131 0.78 11.50 -8.52
CA ALA A 131 0.51 12.19 -7.26
C ALA A 131 1.72 12.18 -6.30
N ASP A 132 1.81 13.14 -5.39
CA ASP A 132 2.69 12.99 -4.23
C ASP A 132 2.03 12.02 -3.24
N VAL A 133 2.64 10.85 -3.04
CA VAL A 133 2.11 9.78 -2.19
C VAL A 133 2.69 9.83 -0.78
N LYS A 134 3.67 10.71 -0.50
CA LYS A 134 4.30 10.83 0.82
C LYS A 134 3.30 11.27 1.89
N PRO A 135 2.43 12.28 1.66
CA PRO A 135 1.39 12.63 2.64
C PRO A 135 0.46 11.45 2.93
N THR A 136 0.02 10.72 1.89
CA THR A 136 -0.84 9.54 2.03
C THR A 136 -0.16 8.42 2.82
N ALA A 137 1.11 8.11 2.51
CA ALA A 137 1.87 7.09 3.23
C ALA A 137 2.01 7.41 4.72
N LYS A 138 2.30 8.67 5.06
CA LYS A 138 2.36 9.12 6.45
C LYS A 138 1.01 9.10 7.14
N ALA A 139 -0.05 9.52 6.45
CA ALA A 139 -1.41 9.51 6.99
C ALA A 139 -1.88 8.09 7.29
N LEU A 140 -1.60 7.13 6.41
CA LEU A 140 -1.87 5.71 6.63
C LEU A 140 -1.15 5.19 7.88
N LEU A 141 0.15 5.46 8.05
CA LEU A 141 0.87 5.01 9.23
C LEU A 141 0.36 5.70 10.51
N ALA A 142 0.04 6.98 10.45
CA ALA A 142 -0.54 7.70 11.58
C ALA A 142 -1.92 7.13 11.98
N GLN A 143 -2.75 6.76 11.01
CA GLN A 143 -4.09 6.23 11.24
C GLN A 143 -4.07 4.77 11.70
N PHE A 144 -3.27 3.92 11.05
CA PHE A 144 -3.28 2.48 11.28
C PHE A 144 -2.22 2.01 12.28
N GLY A 145 -1.17 2.79 12.53
CA GLY A 145 -0.13 2.55 13.53
C GLY A 145 1.21 2.13 12.91
N CYS A 146 1.26 0.97 12.25
CA CYS A 146 2.48 0.44 11.64
C CYS A 146 2.26 -0.12 10.22
N PHE A 147 3.36 -0.42 9.52
CA PHE A 147 3.32 -0.97 8.16
C PHE A 147 2.46 -2.24 8.06
N GLY A 148 2.61 -3.17 9.00
CA GLY A 148 1.82 -4.40 9.06
C GLY A 148 0.31 -4.16 9.25
N GLN A 149 -0.06 -3.15 10.04
CA GLN A 149 -1.46 -2.75 10.22
C GLN A 149 -2.05 -2.12 8.96
N VAL A 150 -1.27 -1.32 8.22
CA VAL A 150 -1.68 -0.80 6.90
C VAL A 150 -1.92 -1.95 5.90
N LEU A 151 -1.01 -2.92 5.83
CA LEU A 151 -1.18 -4.09 4.96
C LEU A 151 -2.45 -4.89 5.32
N SER A 152 -2.78 -4.96 6.61
CA SER A 152 -3.86 -5.78 7.13
C SER A 152 -5.24 -5.11 7.14
N ALA A 153 -5.29 -3.78 7.15
CA ALA A 153 -6.51 -2.97 7.24
C ALA A 153 -7.62 -3.36 6.25
N ASP A 154 -8.89 -3.27 6.62
CA ASP A 154 -9.99 -3.57 5.70
C ASP A 154 -9.94 -2.67 4.43
N PRO A 155 -10.26 -3.18 3.23
CA PRO A 155 -10.33 -2.35 2.02
C PRO A 155 -11.20 -1.10 2.14
N GLY A 156 -12.32 -1.17 2.86
CA GLY A 156 -13.19 -0.02 3.13
C GLY A 156 -12.48 1.03 3.98
N ALA A 157 -11.82 0.62 5.06
CA ALA A 157 -11.04 1.52 5.91
C ALA A 157 -9.88 2.19 5.15
N LEU A 158 -9.20 1.46 4.25
CA LEU A 158 -8.18 2.04 3.37
C LEU A 158 -8.80 3.04 2.36
N SER A 159 -9.99 2.75 1.85
CA SER A 159 -10.73 3.67 0.97
C SER A 159 -11.13 4.96 1.69
N GLU A 160 -11.63 4.86 2.92
CA GLU A 160 -11.96 6.00 3.78
C GLU A 160 -10.72 6.84 4.12
N ALA A 161 -9.55 6.20 4.26
CA ALA A 161 -8.26 6.85 4.41
C ALA A 161 -7.75 7.54 3.12
N GLY A 162 -8.55 7.55 2.05
CA GLY A 162 -8.28 8.26 0.81
C GLY A 162 -7.52 7.45 -0.24
N LEU A 163 -7.42 6.12 -0.11
CA LEU A 163 -6.82 5.29 -1.15
C LEU A 163 -7.83 4.88 -2.20
N GLY A 164 -7.50 5.15 -3.46
CA GLY A 164 -8.23 4.57 -4.60
C GLY A 164 -7.99 3.07 -4.75
N LEU A 165 -8.84 2.43 -5.55
CA LEU A 165 -8.83 0.98 -5.81
C LEU A 165 -7.44 0.42 -6.16
N ALA A 166 -6.67 1.14 -6.98
CA ALA A 166 -5.32 0.71 -7.37
C ALA A 166 -4.35 0.65 -6.18
N GLY A 167 -4.42 1.63 -5.26
CA GLY A 167 -3.58 1.67 -4.06
C GLY A 167 -3.94 0.55 -3.09
N ILE A 168 -5.25 0.34 -2.89
CA ILE A 168 -5.77 -0.77 -2.10
C ILE A 168 -5.30 -2.11 -2.70
N ALA A 169 -5.47 -2.31 -4.01
CA ALA A 169 -5.03 -3.53 -4.68
C ALA A 169 -3.53 -3.76 -4.55
N ALA A 170 -2.69 -2.72 -4.67
CA ALA A 170 -1.24 -2.83 -4.48
C ALA A 170 -0.88 -3.29 -3.06
N ILE A 171 -1.46 -2.66 -2.03
CA ILE A 171 -1.28 -3.04 -0.63
C ILE A 171 -1.71 -4.50 -0.39
N LYS A 172 -2.89 -4.88 -0.89
CA LYS A 172 -3.42 -6.24 -0.71
C LYS A 172 -2.62 -7.29 -1.45
N SER A 173 -2.08 -6.95 -2.62
CA SER A 173 -1.21 -7.85 -3.38
C SER A 173 0.07 -8.18 -2.61
N VAL A 174 0.68 -7.20 -1.94
CA VAL A 174 1.87 -7.42 -1.11
C VAL A 174 1.57 -8.31 0.09
N ARG A 175 0.47 -8.03 0.82
CA ARG A 175 0.04 -8.90 1.92
C ARG A 175 -0.18 -10.33 1.45
N GLU A 176 -0.93 -10.53 0.37
CA GLU A 176 -1.23 -11.85 -0.15
C GLU A 176 0.04 -12.57 -0.66
N ALA A 177 0.98 -11.85 -1.28
CA ALA A 177 2.26 -12.43 -1.68
C ALA A 177 3.05 -12.94 -0.47
N ALA A 178 3.15 -12.15 0.61
CA ALA A 178 3.81 -12.57 1.84
C ALA A 178 3.12 -13.81 2.45
N LEU A 179 1.79 -13.81 2.53
CA LEU A 179 1.03 -14.95 3.05
C LEU A 179 1.19 -16.22 2.19
N ARG A 180 1.31 -16.09 0.86
CA ARG A 180 1.57 -17.22 -0.03
C ARG A 180 2.97 -17.80 0.15
N LEU A 181 3.98 -16.97 0.37
CA LEU A 181 5.34 -17.41 0.66
C LEU A 181 5.40 -18.22 1.96
N MET A 182 4.82 -17.69 3.03
CA MET A 182 4.75 -18.39 4.33
C MET A 182 3.94 -19.69 4.23
N ARG A 183 2.77 -19.65 3.57
CA ARG A 183 1.93 -20.85 3.37
C ARG A 183 2.63 -21.92 2.54
N HIS A 184 3.43 -21.53 1.54
CA HIS A 184 4.22 -22.48 0.76
C HIS A 184 5.19 -23.23 1.66
N GLU A 185 5.88 -22.53 2.55
CA GLU A 185 6.83 -23.15 3.48
C GLU A 185 6.17 -24.17 4.43
N LEU A 186 4.97 -23.85 4.93
CA LEU A 186 4.17 -24.74 5.78
C LEU A 186 3.65 -25.99 5.05
N ARG A 187 3.52 -25.93 3.71
CA ARG A 187 3.07 -27.07 2.90
C ARG A 187 4.19 -28.06 2.56
N GLN A 188 5.45 -27.67 2.75
CA GLN A 188 6.59 -28.54 2.42
C GLN A 188 7.01 -29.47 3.57
N ARG A 189 6.44 -29.30 4.77
CA ARG A 189 6.86 -30.02 5.98
C ARG A 189 5.69 -30.26 6.94
N PRO A 190 5.78 -31.26 7.82
CA PRO A 190 4.81 -31.44 8.91
C PRO A 190 4.77 -30.20 9.82
N ILE A 191 3.57 -29.69 10.10
CA ILE A 191 3.35 -28.52 10.96
C ILE A 191 3.91 -28.73 12.37
N VAL A 192 3.76 -29.94 12.91
CA VAL A 192 4.26 -30.31 14.24
C VAL A 192 5.77 -30.08 14.41
N ASN A 193 6.53 -30.07 13.31
CA ASN A 193 7.98 -29.82 13.31
C ASN A 193 8.32 -28.34 13.03
N SER A 194 7.32 -27.48 12.89
CA SER A 194 7.48 -26.07 12.53
C SER A 194 6.42 -25.21 13.20
N TRP A 195 6.23 -25.43 14.50
CA TRP A 195 5.22 -24.72 15.29
C TRP A 195 5.43 -23.20 15.24
N ASP A 196 6.66 -22.73 15.42
CA ASP A 196 6.97 -21.29 15.34
C ASP A 196 6.56 -20.68 14.00
N LYS A 197 6.77 -21.42 12.89
CA LYS A 197 6.37 -20.97 11.55
C LYS A 197 4.86 -20.95 11.37
N LEU A 198 4.15 -21.87 12.02
CA LEU A 198 2.69 -21.84 12.04
C LEU A 198 2.21 -20.59 12.79
N ILE A 199 2.80 -20.31 13.96
CA ILE A 199 2.46 -19.13 14.76
C ILE A 199 2.76 -17.84 13.98
N ASP A 200 3.94 -17.72 13.35
CA ASP A 200 4.29 -16.58 12.50
C ASP A 200 3.29 -16.40 11.35
N TYR A 201 2.91 -17.51 10.70
CA TYR A 201 1.92 -17.49 9.64
C TYR A 201 0.53 -17.05 10.14
N CYS A 202 0.08 -17.57 11.28
CA CYS A 202 -1.19 -17.21 11.90
C CYS A 202 -1.18 -15.73 12.30
N ASN A 203 -0.10 -15.24 12.92
CA ASN A 203 0.08 -13.84 13.26
C ASN A 203 -0.03 -12.94 12.02
N ALA A 204 0.71 -13.27 10.95
CA ALA A 204 0.65 -12.52 9.70
C ALA A 204 -0.75 -12.57 9.04
N CYS A 205 -1.49 -13.66 9.23
CA CYS A 205 -2.84 -13.83 8.70
C CYS A 205 -3.87 -13.00 9.46
N VAL A 206 -3.90 -13.06 10.81
CA VAL A 206 -5.05 -12.60 11.60
C VAL A 206 -4.76 -11.57 12.70
N ALA A 207 -3.52 -11.39 13.15
CA ALA A 207 -3.22 -10.58 14.36
C ALA A 207 -3.62 -9.10 14.25
N HIS A 208 -3.65 -8.55 13.03
CA HIS A 208 -3.97 -7.14 12.77
C HIS A 208 -5.35 -6.95 12.14
N ASN A 209 -6.18 -7.99 12.12
CA ASN A 209 -7.56 -7.86 11.68
C ASN A 209 -8.37 -7.13 12.77
N GLN A 210 -9.14 -6.12 12.37
CA GLN A 210 -9.99 -5.34 13.28
C GLN A 210 -11.30 -6.04 13.65
N VAL A 211 -11.63 -7.10 12.93
CA VAL A 211 -12.77 -7.98 13.20
C VAL A 211 -12.23 -9.35 13.60
N GLU A 212 -13.01 -10.06 14.40
CA GLU A 212 -12.72 -11.44 14.73
C GLU A 212 -12.94 -12.31 13.49
N GLU A 213 -11.93 -13.10 13.16
CA GLU A 213 -11.97 -14.10 12.10
C GLU A 213 -11.65 -15.47 12.68
N PHE A 214 -12.48 -16.47 12.36
CA PHE A 214 -12.26 -17.86 12.75
C PHE A 214 -11.76 -18.66 11.54
N HIS A 215 -10.65 -19.36 11.73
CA HIS A 215 -9.89 -20.05 10.71
C HIS A 215 -9.66 -21.51 11.09
N ILE A 216 -9.56 -22.36 10.08
CA ILE A 216 -9.28 -23.78 10.24
C ILE A 216 -8.14 -24.17 9.29
N LEU A 217 -7.13 -24.82 9.85
CA LEU A 217 -6.08 -25.50 9.12
C LEU A 217 -6.39 -27.00 9.08
N PHE A 218 -6.56 -27.52 7.88
CA PHE A 218 -6.84 -28.92 7.59
C PHE A 218 -5.55 -29.64 7.26
N LEU A 219 -5.23 -30.70 7.99
CA LEU A 219 -3.97 -31.43 7.87
C LEU A 219 -4.18 -32.87 7.41
N ASP A 220 -3.19 -33.39 6.68
CA ASP A 220 -3.14 -34.80 6.29
C ASP A 220 -2.58 -35.69 7.42
N ARG A 221 -2.47 -37.00 7.15
CA ARG A 221 -1.96 -37.99 8.13
C ARG A 221 -0.50 -37.78 8.51
N LYS A 222 0.25 -37.01 7.72
CA LYS A 222 1.64 -36.63 7.99
C LYS A 222 1.70 -35.26 8.68
N ASN A 223 0.57 -34.70 9.09
CA ASN A 223 0.42 -33.36 9.66
C ASN A 223 0.90 -32.24 8.73
N VAL A 224 0.84 -32.45 7.41
CA VAL A 224 1.13 -31.42 6.41
C VAL A 224 -0.14 -30.63 6.11
N LEU A 225 -0.01 -29.32 5.93
CA LEU A 225 -1.13 -28.44 5.62
C LEU A 225 -1.75 -28.77 4.26
N ILE A 226 -2.98 -29.30 4.25
CA ILE A 226 -3.79 -29.46 3.04
C ILE A 226 -4.31 -28.07 2.64
N LYS A 227 -5.06 -27.46 3.56
CA LYS A 227 -5.78 -26.21 3.29
C LYS A 227 -5.93 -25.36 4.54
N HIS A 228 -5.91 -24.05 4.33
CA HIS A 228 -6.29 -23.07 5.33
C HIS A 228 -7.53 -22.35 4.81
N GLU A 229 -8.61 -22.34 5.60
CA GLU A 229 -9.86 -21.65 5.26
C GLU A 229 -10.32 -20.74 6.40
N ARG A 230 -10.81 -19.56 6.06
CA ARG A 230 -11.56 -18.69 6.97
C ARG A 230 -13.02 -19.15 6.96
N GLN A 231 -13.54 -19.55 8.11
CA GLN A 231 -14.93 -19.99 8.29
C GLN A 231 -15.87 -18.85 8.68
N GLN A 232 -15.37 -17.85 9.43
CA GLN A 232 -16.19 -16.78 9.97
C GLN A 232 -15.45 -15.43 9.94
N ARG A 233 -16.19 -14.32 9.82
CA ARG A 233 -15.70 -12.92 9.86
C ARG A 233 -16.80 -11.99 10.36
N GLY A 234 -16.52 -11.10 11.33
CA GLY A 234 -17.53 -10.11 11.79
C GLY A 234 -17.46 -9.66 13.26
N THR A 235 -18.54 -9.01 13.71
CA THR A 235 -18.81 -8.48 15.06
C THR A 235 -20.27 -8.76 15.47
N ILE A 236 -20.50 -9.10 16.75
CA ILE A 236 -21.76 -9.24 17.53
C ILE A 236 -22.87 -10.15 16.96
N ASP A 237 -23.23 -10.11 15.67
CA ASP A 237 -24.35 -10.89 15.07
C ASP A 237 -23.87 -12.05 14.17
N HIS A 238 -22.86 -12.78 14.62
CA HIS A 238 -22.22 -13.81 13.81
C HIS A 238 -23.06 -15.06 13.57
N THR A 239 -22.89 -15.65 12.38
CA THR A 239 -23.25 -17.05 12.13
C THR A 239 -22.33 -17.94 12.99
N PRO A 240 -22.86 -18.78 13.89
CA PRO A 240 -22.05 -19.64 14.75
C PRO A 240 -21.13 -20.57 13.94
N VAL A 241 -19.92 -20.85 14.44
CA VAL A 241 -19.15 -22.00 13.94
C VAL A 241 -19.93 -23.27 14.29
N TYR A 242 -20.50 -23.93 13.29
CA TYR A 242 -21.23 -25.17 13.49
C TYR A 242 -20.26 -26.37 13.37
N PRO A 243 -20.10 -27.21 14.41
CA PRO A 243 -19.22 -28.38 14.36
C PRO A 243 -19.49 -29.30 13.16
N ARG A 244 -20.76 -29.44 12.74
CA ARG A 244 -21.13 -30.23 11.56
C ARG A 244 -20.47 -29.74 10.27
N GLU A 245 -20.36 -28.42 10.07
CA GLU A 245 -19.78 -27.86 8.84
C GLU A 245 -18.25 -28.01 8.87
N VAL A 246 -17.64 -27.85 10.04
CA VAL A 246 -16.21 -28.10 10.25
C VAL A 246 -15.85 -29.54 9.92
N VAL A 247 -16.61 -30.49 10.48
CA VAL A 247 -16.39 -31.93 10.28
C VAL A 247 -16.67 -32.33 8.84
N LYS A 248 -17.78 -31.90 8.26
CA LYS A 248 -18.09 -32.13 6.83
C LYS A 248 -16.94 -31.64 5.95
N ARG A 249 -16.43 -30.44 6.22
CA ARG A 249 -15.33 -29.87 5.45
C ARG A 249 -14.02 -30.64 5.63
N ALA A 250 -13.74 -31.13 6.84
CA ALA A 250 -12.58 -31.99 7.09
C ALA A 250 -12.64 -33.27 6.26
N LEU A 251 -13.82 -33.91 6.20
CA LEU A 251 -14.04 -35.11 5.38
C LEU A 251 -13.92 -34.83 3.88
N ASP A 252 -14.53 -33.75 3.38
CA ASP A 252 -14.45 -33.35 1.97
C ASP A 252 -13.00 -33.14 1.51
N LEU A 253 -12.14 -32.65 2.41
CA LEU A 253 -10.71 -32.40 2.14
C LEU A 253 -9.83 -33.62 2.42
N GLY A 254 -10.38 -34.72 2.95
CA GLY A 254 -9.61 -35.89 3.38
C GLY A 254 -8.65 -35.59 4.54
N ALA A 255 -8.97 -34.60 5.36
CA ALA A 255 -8.16 -34.20 6.50
C ALA A 255 -8.25 -35.23 7.62
N SER A 256 -7.13 -35.56 8.25
CA SER A 256 -7.07 -36.40 9.45
C SER A 256 -6.85 -35.59 10.72
N ALA A 257 -6.49 -34.31 10.60
CA ALA A 257 -6.37 -33.44 11.76
C ALA A 257 -6.71 -31.98 11.44
N LEU A 258 -7.03 -31.23 12.51
CA LEU A 258 -7.43 -29.84 12.48
C LEU A 258 -6.58 -29.01 13.44
N ILE A 259 -6.32 -27.76 13.08
CA ILE A 259 -5.93 -26.70 14.02
C ILE A 259 -6.93 -25.56 13.83
N LEU A 260 -7.55 -25.12 14.92
CA LEU A 260 -8.45 -23.97 14.94
C LEU A 260 -7.63 -22.73 15.27
N VAL A 261 -7.96 -21.59 14.66
CA VAL A 261 -7.29 -20.32 14.92
C VAL A 261 -8.31 -19.20 14.90
N HIS A 262 -8.29 -18.30 15.86
CA HIS A 262 -9.00 -17.02 15.74
C HIS A 262 -8.21 -15.88 16.35
N ASN A 263 -8.55 -14.64 15.98
CA ASN A 263 -7.95 -13.45 16.57
C ASN A 263 -8.91 -12.76 17.53
N HIS A 264 -8.36 -12.18 18.59
CA HIS A 264 -9.07 -11.23 19.43
C HIS A 264 -8.70 -9.80 19.04
N PRO A 265 -9.62 -9.00 18.47
CA PRO A 265 -9.33 -7.60 18.12
C PRO A 265 -8.94 -6.73 19.31
N SER A 266 -9.35 -7.11 20.54
CA SER A 266 -8.91 -6.48 21.79
C SER A 266 -7.39 -6.57 22.01
N GLY A 267 -6.74 -7.56 21.40
CA GLY A 267 -5.33 -7.85 21.50
C GLY A 267 -4.95 -8.82 22.62
N ASP A 268 -5.88 -9.14 23.53
CA ASP A 268 -5.69 -10.13 24.60
C ASP A 268 -6.03 -11.55 24.09
N PRO A 269 -5.07 -12.49 24.04
CA PRO A 269 -5.30 -13.84 23.55
C PRO A 269 -5.94 -14.78 24.59
N THR A 270 -6.44 -14.27 25.72
CA THR A 270 -7.10 -15.09 26.75
C THR A 270 -8.40 -15.70 26.21
N PRO A 271 -8.60 -17.03 26.28
CA PRO A 271 -9.83 -17.67 25.80
C PRO A 271 -11.06 -17.28 26.60
N SER A 272 -12.17 -17.08 25.90
CA SER A 272 -13.49 -17.02 26.52
C SER A 272 -14.03 -18.43 26.80
N LYS A 273 -15.06 -18.52 27.65
CA LYS A 273 -15.80 -19.77 27.86
C LYS A 273 -16.47 -20.28 26.58
N ALA A 274 -16.85 -19.37 25.69
CA ALA A 274 -17.47 -19.73 24.42
C ALA A 274 -16.45 -20.40 23.48
N ASP A 275 -15.21 -19.91 23.46
CA ASP A 275 -14.12 -20.50 22.67
C ASP A 275 -13.87 -21.94 23.11
N ILE A 276 -13.73 -22.16 24.42
CA ILE A 276 -13.51 -23.49 25.00
C ILE A 276 -14.68 -24.43 24.69
N ALA A 277 -15.92 -23.94 24.80
CA ALA A 277 -17.12 -24.73 24.50
C ALA A 277 -17.17 -25.17 23.03
N VAL A 278 -17.02 -24.22 22.08
CA VAL A 278 -17.01 -24.50 20.64
C VAL A 278 -15.88 -25.47 20.27
N THR A 279 -14.69 -25.27 20.85
CA THR A 279 -13.53 -26.16 20.65
C THR A 279 -13.84 -27.59 21.05
N ASN A 280 -14.43 -27.76 22.24
CA ASN A 280 -14.79 -29.07 22.76
C ASN A 280 -15.89 -29.74 21.94
N ASP A 281 -16.87 -28.98 21.46
CA ASP A 281 -17.92 -29.50 20.59
C ASP A 281 -17.37 -29.97 19.25
N ILE A 282 -16.45 -29.21 18.64
CA ILE A 282 -15.73 -29.62 17.42
C ILE A 282 -14.91 -30.88 17.68
N LYS A 283 -14.13 -30.92 18.77
CA LYS A 283 -13.31 -32.08 19.16
C LYS A 283 -14.16 -33.35 19.30
N LYS A 284 -15.28 -33.26 20.03
CA LYS A 284 -16.22 -34.39 20.23
C LYS A 284 -16.86 -34.85 18.92
N ALA A 285 -17.23 -33.92 18.04
CA ALA A 285 -17.84 -34.25 16.75
C ALA A 285 -16.84 -34.87 15.76
N ALA A 286 -15.59 -34.45 15.79
CA ALA A 286 -14.54 -34.90 14.87
C ALA A 286 -13.95 -36.27 15.25
N ALA A 287 -13.85 -36.57 16.54
CA ALA A 287 -13.15 -37.77 17.04
C ALA A 287 -13.71 -39.11 16.52
N PRO A 288 -15.05 -39.36 16.49
CA PRO A 288 -15.60 -40.62 15.96
C PRO A 288 -15.29 -40.88 14.49
N LEU A 289 -14.97 -39.82 13.74
CA LEU A 289 -14.66 -39.87 12.31
C LEU A 289 -13.16 -39.97 12.04
N GLY A 290 -12.35 -40.14 13.09
CA GLY A 290 -10.89 -40.23 12.97
C GLY A 290 -10.21 -38.92 12.62
N VAL A 291 -10.85 -37.78 12.90
CA VAL A 291 -10.26 -36.45 12.71
C VAL A 291 -9.82 -35.88 14.07
N THR A 292 -8.52 -35.69 14.24
CA THR A 292 -7.94 -35.19 15.50
C THR A 292 -7.92 -33.66 15.53
N LEU A 293 -8.42 -33.05 16.60
CA LEU A 293 -8.17 -31.65 16.88
C LEU A 293 -6.80 -31.52 17.58
N HIS A 294 -5.81 -30.99 16.87
CA HIS A 294 -4.47 -30.77 17.43
C HIS A 294 -4.46 -29.60 18.38
N ASP A 295 -5.00 -28.45 17.98
CA ASP A 295 -5.00 -27.29 18.87
C ASP A 295 -6.07 -26.28 18.48
N HIS A 296 -6.30 -25.34 19.39
CA HIS A 296 -6.96 -24.07 19.12
C HIS A 296 -6.07 -22.93 19.58
N ILE A 297 -5.62 -22.12 18.61
CA ILE A 297 -4.67 -21.02 18.84
C ILE A 297 -5.43 -19.70 18.78
N ILE A 298 -5.36 -18.93 19.86
CA ILE A 298 -5.95 -17.60 19.94
C ILE A 298 -4.84 -16.57 19.73
N ILE A 299 -5.00 -15.72 18.73
CA ILE A 299 -4.01 -14.72 18.33
C ILE A 299 -4.40 -13.35 18.87
N GLY A 300 -3.53 -12.78 19.69
CA GLY A 300 -3.61 -11.41 20.17
C GLY A 300 -2.69 -10.47 19.39
N ARG A 301 -2.54 -9.22 19.86
CA ARG A 301 -1.68 -8.23 19.20
C ARG A 301 -0.18 -8.47 19.44
N HIS A 302 0.16 -9.02 20.61
CA HIS A 302 1.54 -9.18 21.07
C HIS A 302 1.87 -10.62 21.50
N GLY A 303 1.01 -11.58 21.18
CA GLY A 303 1.18 -12.95 21.62
C GLY A 303 0.05 -13.85 21.15
N HIS A 304 0.11 -15.09 21.58
CA HIS A 304 -0.90 -16.10 21.30
C HIS A 304 -1.10 -16.99 22.53
N THR A 305 -2.23 -17.69 22.56
CA THR A 305 -2.55 -18.71 23.54
C THR A 305 -2.90 -20.00 22.83
N SER A 306 -2.35 -21.11 23.28
CA SER A 306 -2.74 -22.47 22.87
C SER A 306 -3.67 -23.06 23.93
N LEU A 307 -4.86 -23.52 23.51
CA LEU A 307 -5.77 -24.23 24.42
C LEU A 307 -5.19 -25.57 24.87
N ARG A 308 -4.37 -26.23 24.02
CA ARG A 308 -3.63 -27.43 24.42
C ARG A 308 -2.64 -27.14 25.54
N ASP A 309 -1.85 -26.08 25.43
CA ASP A 309 -0.85 -25.74 26.44
C ASP A 309 -1.48 -25.31 27.78
N LEU A 310 -2.69 -24.75 27.73
CA LEU A 310 -3.50 -24.46 28.92
C LEU A 310 -4.18 -25.71 29.53
N GLY A 311 -4.14 -26.86 28.86
CA GLY A 311 -4.81 -28.09 29.32
C GLY A 311 -6.33 -28.10 29.11
N GLU A 312 -6.85 -27.23 28.26
CA GLU A 312 -8.29 -27.13 27.95
C GLU A 312 -8.75 -28.18 26.91
N ILE A 313 -7.80 -28.80 26.19
CA ILE A 313 -8.04 -29.87 25.20
C ILE A 313 -6.95 -30.94 25.17
#